data_AF-A0A6V8NWC2-F1
#
_entry.id   AF-A0A6V8NWC2-F1
#
_cell.length_a   1.000
_cell.length_b   1.000
_cell.length_c   1.000
_cell.angle_alpha   90.00
_cell.angle_beta   90.00
_cell.angle_gamma   90.00
#
_symmetry.space_group_name_H-M   'P 1'
#
loop_
_entity.id
_entity.type
_entity.pdbx_description
1 polymer ?
#
loop_
_entity_poly.entity_id
_entity_poly.type
_entity_poly.pdbx_seq_one_letter_code
_entity_poly.pdbx_strand_id
1 'polypeptide(L)'
;AIFTSNPQEYAGVHKAQDALKDRMINIKLGHYDRETEIAITCTKSGISRPDAERIVDIVEGLRKIRKNGFTPTVRACIMIGKVLKLCKARAISSDESFVQACLDILDSEVSSLVDADINKDTIRETVVDLIKQYC
;
A
#
# COMPACT_ATOMS: atom_id res chain seq x y z
N ALA A 1 8.68 28.22 -2.56
CA ALA A 1 7.41 27.46 -2.62
C ALA A 1 7.76 25.98 -2.80
N ILE A 2 6.92 25.06 -2.29
CA ILE A 2 7.09 23.61 -2.47
C ILE A 2 5.91 23.12 -3.31
N PHE A 3 6.20 22.36 -4.37
CA PHE A 3 5.20 21.75 -5.25
C PHE A 3 5.30 20.22 -5.15
N THR A 4 4.16 19.54 -5.22
CA THR A 4 4.08 18.07 -5.24
C THR A 4 3.34 17.63 -6.48
N SER A 5 3.83 16.60 -7.16
CA SER A 5 3.20 16.03 -8.36
C SER A 5 3.27 14.50 -8.29
N ASN A 6 2.23 13.81 -8.74
CA ASN A 6 2.25 12.37 -8.99
C ASN A 6 2.48 12.10 -10.48
N PRO A 7 3.71 11.76 -10.95
CA PRO A 7 4.02 11.65 -12.38
C PRO A 7 3.16 10.62 -13.12
N GLN A 8 2.65 9.59 -12.44
CA GLN A 8 1.82 8.54 -13.03
C GLN A 8 0.42 9.04 -13.42
N GLU A 9 -0.14 10.01 -12.70
CA GLU A 9 -1.45 10.61 -13.03
C GLU A 9 -1.39 11.56 -14.24
N TYR A 10 -0.19 12.01 -14.63
CA TYR A 10 0.01 12.93 -15.75
C TYR A 10 0.41 12.23 -17.07
N ALA A 11 0.50 10.89 -17.07
CA ALA A 11 0.86 10.12 -18.26
C ALA A 11 -0.25 10.19 -19.32
N GLY A 12 -0.18 11.21 -20.20
CA GLY A 12 -1.01 11.29 -21.42
C GLY A 12 -1.73 12.61 -21.66
N VAL A 13 -1.77 13.56 -20.71
CA VAL A 13 -2.56 14.80 -20.88
C VAL A 13 -1.74 16.08 -20.66
N HIS A 14 -0.86 16.12 -19.65
CA HIS A 14 0.01 17.27 -19.39
C HIS A 14 1.38 16.81 -18.85
N LYS A 15 2.37 16.58 -19.73
CA LYS A 15 3.76 16.56 -19.28
C LYS A 15 4.06 17.93 -18.67
N ALA A 16 4.68 17.98 -17.49
CA ALA A 16 5.19 19.25 -16.96
C ALA A 16 6.00 19.94 -18.07
N GLN A 17 5.62 21.18 -18.42
CA GLN A 17 6.28 21.94 -19.49
C GLN A 17 7.78 21.94 -19.21
N ASP A 18 8.61 21.60 -20.19
CA ASP A 18 10.05 21.43 -19.97
C ASP A 18 10.71 22.69 -19.38
N ALA A 19 10.18 23.88 -19.71
CA ALA A 19 10.62 25.15 -19.14
C ALA A 19 10.46 25.28 -17.61
N LEU A 20 9.53 24.54 -16.99
CA LEU A 20 9.36 24.53 -15.53
C LEU A 20 10.31 23.53 -14.86
N LYS A 21 10.63 22.41 -15.52
CA LYS A 21 11.54 21.39 -14.98
C LYS A 21 12.95 21.93 -14.78
N ASP A 22 13.42 22.81 -15.67
CA ASP A 22 14.73 23.45 -15.57
C ASP A 22 14.80 24.50 -14.44
N ARG A 23 13.66 24.90 -13.88
CA ARG A 23 13.56 25.90 -12.79
C ARG A 23 13.26 25.26 -11.43
N MET A 24 13.12 23.94 -11.35
CA MET A 24 12.75 23.21 -10.14
C MET A 24 13.75 22.11 -9.81
N ILE A 25 14.15 22.03 -8.54
CA ILE A 25 14.91 20.89 -8.03
C ILE A 25 13.92 19.76 -7.74
N ASN A 26 14.00 18.68 -8.50
CA ASN A 26 13.09 17.53 -8.35
C ASN A 26 13.65 16.51 -7.36
N ILE A 27 12.89 16.23 -6.30
CA ILE A 27 13.19 15.16 -5.35
C ILE A 27 12.26 13.98 -5.64
N LYS A 28 12.84 12.84 -6.02
CA LYS A 28 12.06 11.61 -6.21
C LYS A 28 11.78 10.99 -4.84
N LEU A 29 10.51 10.79 -4.54
CA LEU A 29 10.06 10.09 -3.34
C LEU A 29 9.73 8.64 -3.70
N GLY A 30 10.24 7.71 -2.91
CA GLY A 30 9.92 6.29 -2.99
C GLY A 30 9.19 5.80 -1.74
N HIS A 31 9.04 4.50 -1.61
CA HIS A 31 8.59 3.88 -0.37
C HIS A 31 9.61 4.09 0.75
N TYR A 32 9.15 4.10 1.99
CA TYR A 32 10.03 4.17 3.15
C TYR A 32 10.68 2.81 3.40
N ASP A 33 11.74 2.78 4.21
CA ASP A 33 12.23 1.53 4.76
C ASP A 33 11.18 0.90 5.70
N ARG A 34 11.32 -0.41 5.92
CA ARG A 34 10.39 -1.22 6.72
C ARG A 34 10.15 -0.64 8.11
N GLU A 35 11.20 -0.25 8.82
CA GLU A 35 11.08 0.25 10.20
C GLU A 35 10.31 1.57 10.25
N THR A 36 10.56 2.45 9.28
CA THR A 36 9.80 3.69 9.13
C THR A 36 8.32 3.42 8.83
N GLU A 37 8.00 2.47 7.94
CA GLU A 37 6.59 2.12 7.65
C GLU A 37 5.87 1.53 8.87
N ILE A 38 6.55 0.70 9.67
CA ILE A 38 6.01 0.17 10.93
C ILE A 38 5.71 1.30 11.91
N ALA A 39 6.67 2.22 12.11
CA ALA A 39 6.52 3.33 13.03
C ALA A 39 5.36 4.27 12.62
N ILE A 40 5.26 4.56 11.32
CA ILE A 40 4.15 5.34 10.75
C ILE A 40 2.82 4.60 10.99
N THR A 41 2.76 3.31 10.66
CA THR A 41 1.54 2.51 10.80
C THR A 41 1.08 2.47 12.25
N CYS A 42 1.97 2.17 13.20
CA CYS A 42 1.66 2.21 14.64
C CYS A 42 1.11 3.56 15.06
N THR A 43 1.83 4.64 14.73
CA THR A 43 1.49 5.99 15.17
C THR A 43 0.17 6.50 14.57
N LYS A 44 -0.09 6.19 13.30
CA LYS A 44 -1.26 6.70 12.57
C LYS A 44 -2.52 5.85 12.71
N SER A 45 -2.39 4.60 13.15
CA SER A 45 -3.53 3.69 13.35
C SER A 45 -3.80 3.32 14.82
N GLY A 46 -2.81 3.46 15.71
CA GLY A 46 -2.94 3.15 17.13
C GLY A 46 -3.01 1.65 17.47
N ILE A 47 -2.53 0.79 16.57
CA ILE A 47 -2.39 -0.67 16.77
C ILE A 47 -1.06 -1.01 17.44
N SER A 48 -0.91 -2.27 17.87
CA SER A 48 0.33 -2.75 18.46
C SER A 48 1.42 -2.90 17.40
N ARG A 49 2.69 -2.75 17.80
CA ARG A 49 3.84 -2.94 16.91
C ARG A 49 3.86 -4.32 16.22
N PRO A 50 3.58 -5.44 16.91
CA PRO A 50 3.49 -6.75 16.24
C PRO A 50 2.41 -6.81 15.16
N ASP A 51 1.27 -6.13 15.36
CA ASP A 51 0.23 -6.11 14.32
C ASP A 51 0.67 -5.25 13.12
N ALA A 52 1.32 -4.12 13.37
CA ALA A 52 1.85 -3.27 12.33
C ALA A 52 2.95 -3.94 11.50
N GLU A 53 3.85 -4.69 12.15
CA GLU A 53 4.91 -5.48 11.47
C GLU A 53 4.31 -6.42 10.43
N ARG A 54 3.31 -7.22 10.82
CA ARG A 54 2.65 -8.16 9.90
C ARG A 54 1.95 -7.46 8.73
N ILE A 55 1.25 -6.36 9.00
CA ILE A 55 0.60 -5.57 7.94
C ILE A 55 1.64 -5.06 6.94
N VAL A 56 2.74 -4.48 7.43
CA VAL A 56 3.82 -3.95 6.59
C VAL A 56 4.46 -5.07 5.77
N ASP A 57 4.71 -6.23 6.37
CA ASP A 57 5.32 -7.38 5.69
C ASP A 57 4.41 -7.93 4.56
N ILE A 58 3.10 -8.00 4.78
CA ILE A 58 2.13 -8.39 3.74
C ILE A 58 2.12 -7.37 2.60
N VAL A 59 2.05 -6.08 2.92
CA VAL A 59 2.01 -5.02 1.90
C VAL A 59 3.33 -4.99 1.11
N GLU A 60 4.48 -5.09 1.77
CA GLU A 60 5.78 -5.16 1.12
C GLU A 60 5.92 -6.42 0.25
N GLY A 61 5.44 -7.57 0.73
CA GLY A 61 5.39 -8.81 -0.04
C GLY A 61 4.56 -8.67 -1.32
N LEU A 62 3.39 -8.04 -1.23
CA LEU A 62 2.55 -7.76 -2.39
C LEU A 62 3.23 -6.82 -3.40
N ARG A 63 3.94 -5.78 -2.93
CA ARG A 63 4.75 -4.89 -3.79
C ARG A 63 5.85 -5.66 -4.51
N LYS A 64 6.53 -6.60 -3.85
CA LYS A 64 7.62 -7.40 -4.46
C LYS A 64 7.13 -8.34 -5.56
N ILE A 65 5.94 -8.91 -5.40
CA ILE A 65 5.30 -9.79 -6.39
C ILE A 65 4.86 -8.97 -7.61
N ARG A 66 4.37 -7.74 -7.39
CA ARG A 66 3.92 -6.82 -8.44
C ARG A 66 5.10 -6.01 -9.00
N LYS A 67 5.68 -6.47 -10.11
CA LYS A 67 6.75 -5.74 -10.81
C LYS A 67 6.25 -4.54 -11.62
N ASN A 68 4.97 -4.52 -12.02
CA ASN A 68 4.36 -3.49 -12.86
C ASN A 68 3.03 -3.02 -12.27
N GLY A 69 2.68 -1.75 -12.50
CA GLY A 69 1.41 -1.14 -12.08
C GLY A 69 1.48 -0.39 -10.75
N PHE A 70 0.31 0.06 -10.27
CA PHE A 70 0.18 0.68 -8.96
C PHE A 70 0.38 -0.37 -7.87
N THR A 71 1.32 -0.09 -6.98
CA THR A 71 1.60 -0.97 -5.83
C THR A 71 1.11 -0.30 -4.55
N PRO A 72 0.59 -1.09 -3.57
CA PRO A 72 0.00 -0.49 -2.39
C PRO A 72 1.02 0.29 -1.57
N THR A 73 0.59 1.41 -1.00
CA THR A 73 1.49 2.36 -0.29
C THR A 73 1.37 2.21 1.23
N VAL A 74 2.13 3.02 1.98
CA VAL A 74 1.96 3.13 3.45
C VAL A 74 0.52 3.49 3.85
N ARG A 75 -0.28 4.07 2.93
CA ARG A 75 -1.70 4.34 3.17
C ARG A 75 -2.51 3.06 3.39
N ALA A 76 -2.25 2.00 2.63
CA ALA A 76 -2.88 0.70 2.83
C ALA A 76 -2.62 0.17 4.24
N CYS A 77 -1.37 0.24 4.70
CA CYS A 77 -0.99 -0.18 6.06
C CYS A 77 -1.78 0.59 7.13
N ILE A 78 -1.90 1.91 6.97
CA ILE A 78 -2.66 2.77 7.89
C ILE A 78 -4.15 2.43 7.85
N MET A 79 -4.72 2.19 6.68
CA MET A 79 -6.14 1.84 6.53
C MET A 79 -6.46 0.51 7.19
N ILE A 80 -5.67 -0.54 6.92
CA ILE A 80 -5.82 -1.86 7.55
C ILE A 80 -5.70 -1.71 9.07
N GLY A 81 -4.68 -1.00 9.56
CA GLY A 81 -4.50 -0.76 10.99
C GLY A 81 -5.68 -0.05 11.64
N LYS A 82 -6.27 0.95 10.97
CA LYS A 82 -7.45 1.66 11.48
C LYS A 82 -8.68 0.75 11.56
N VAL A 83 -8.88 -0.14 10.58
CA VAL A 83 -9.95 -1.15 10.62
C VAL A 83 -9.74 -2.09 11.81
N LEU A 84 -8.52 -2.61 12.00
CA LEU A 84 -8.23 -3.47 13.15
C LEU A 84 -8.51 -2.77 14.48
N LYS A 85 -8.09 -1.51 14.61
CA LYS A 85 -8.34 -0.73 15.82
C LYS A 85 -9.84 -0.56 16.10
N LEU A 86 -10.62 -0.29 15.07
CA LEU A 86 -12.07 -0.10 15.16
C LEU A 86 -12.79 -1.40 15.55
N CYS A 87 -12.42 -2.52 14.91
CA CYS A 87 -13.02 -3.82 15.16
C CYS A 87 -12.48 -4.51 16.42
N LYS A 88 -11.47 -3.93 17.09
CA LYS A 88 -10.71 -4.55 18.18
C LYS A 88 -10.09 -5.91 17.77
N ALA A 89 -9.74 -6.01 16.49
CA ALA A 89 -9.17 -7.19 15.86
C ALA A 89 -7.65 -7.21 15.97
N ARG A 90 -7.04 -8.36 15.66
CA ARG A 90 -5.59 -8.57 15.65
C ARG A 90 -5.11 -8.98 14.26
N ALA A 91 -3.87 -8.63 13.92
CA ALA A 91 -3.28 -9.06 12.65
C ALA A 91 -2.82 -10.53 12.77
N ILE A 92 -3.77 -11.46 12.77
CA ILE A 92 -3.54 -12.91 12.83
C ILE A 92 -4.43 -13.58 11.77
N SER A 93 -3.96 -14.69 11.20
CA SER A 93 -4.64 -15.38 10.09
C SER A 93 -6.01 -15.95 10.46
N SER A 94 -6.29 -16.17 11.75
CA SER A 94 -7.58 -16.62 12.27
C SER A 94 -8.60 -15.51 12.53
N ASP A 95 -8.19 -14.23 12.46
CA ASP A 95 -9.10 -13.10 12.66
C ASP A 95 -9.73 -12.69 11.33
N GLU A 96 -11.03 -12.98 11.18
CA GLU A 96 -11.76 -12.72 9.94
C GLU A 96 -11.81 -11.23 9.59
N SER A 97 -11.87 -10.34 10.60
CA SER A 97 -11.88 -8.89 10.36
C SER A 97 -10.57 -8.41 9.75
N PHE A 98 -9.45 -9.01 10.16
CA PHE A 98 -8.15 -8.73 9.58
C PHE A 98 -8.06 -9.22 8.13
N VAL A 99 -8.43 -10.47 7.88
CA VAL A 99 -8.38 -11.08 6.54
C VAL A 99 -9.23 -10.27 5.55
N GLN A 100 -10.46 -9.92 5.94
CA GLN A 100 -11.34 -9.11 5.09
C GLN A 100 -10.78 -7.70 4.87
N ALA A 101 -10.26 -7.04 5.91
CA ALA A 101 -9.64 -5.72 5.74
C ALA A 101 -8.47 -5.73 4.76
N CYS A 102 -7.61 -6.75 4.83
CA CYS A 102 -6.52 -6.94 3.87
C CYS A 102 -7.06 -7.14 2.44
N LEU A 103 -8.05 -8.02 2.27
CA LEU A 103 -8.62 -8.29 0.95
C LEU A 103 -9.28 -7.06 0.34
N ASP A 104 -10.14 -6.36 1.08
CA ASP A 104 -10.90 -5.22 0.55
C ASP A 104 -9.98 -4.04 0.20
N ILE A 105 -9.04 -3.72 1.08
CA ILE A 105 -8.14 -2.56 0.88
C ILE A 105 -7.15 -2.85 -0.24
N LEU A 106 -6.50 -4.03 -0.23
CA LEU A 106 -5.45 -4.34 -1.21
C LEU A 106 -6.03 -4.65 -2.60
N ASP A 107 -7.22 -5.23 -2.68
CA ASP A 107 -7.93 -5.43 -3.95
C ASP A 107 -8.29 -4.07 -4.60
N SER A 108 -8.76 -3.12 -3.80
CA SER A 108 -9.15 -1.79 -4.29
C SER A 108 -7.97 -0.95 -4.81
N GLU A 109 -6.82 -0.98 -4.13
CA GLU A 109 -5.63 -0.21 -4.56
C GLU A 109 -5.01 -0.81 -5.83
N VAL A 110 -5.03 -2.14 -5.98
CA VAL A 110 -4.46 -2.84 -7.14
C VAL A 110 -5.39 -2.79 -8.36
N SER A 111 -6.71 -2.74 -8.17
CA SER A 111 -7.70 -2.72 -9.26
C SER A 111 -7.86 -1.34 -9.94
N SER A 112 -7.29 -0.28 -9.38
CA SER A 112 -7.71 1.09 -9.70
C SER A 112 -7.27 1.64 -11.07
N LEU A 113 -6.29 1.07 -11.79
CA LEU A 113 -5.87 1.60 -13.09
C LEU A 113 -5.36 0.53 -14.08
N VAL A 114 -6.10 0.39 -15.20
CA VAL A 114 -5.70 -0.04 -16.55
C VAL A 114 -4.68 -1.19 -16.63
N ASP A 115 -5.12 -2.40 -16.30
CA ASP A 115 -4.69 -3.64 -16.95
C ASP A 115 -5.82 -4.66 -16.75
N ALA A 116 -6.73 -4.73 -17.73
CA ALA A 116 -7.94 -5.56 -17.69
C ALA A 116 -7.68 -7.08 -17.67
N ASP A 117 -6.41 -7.51 -17.65
CA ASP A 117 -5.98 -8.90 -17.71
C ASP A 117 -5.35 -9.43 -16.40
N ILE A 118 -5.30 -8.63 -15.33
CA ILE A 118 -4.89 -9.17 -14.02
C ILE A 118 -6.12 -9.77 -13.35
N ASN A 119 -6.22 -11.09 -13.43
CA ASN A 119 -7.30 -11.88 -12.87
C ASN A 119 -7.47 -11.57 -11.38
N LYS A 120 -8.62 -10.98 -11.01
CA LYS A 120 -8.93 -10.48 -9.66
C LYS A 120 -8.83 -11.59 -8.59
N ASP A 121 -9.17 -12.81 -9.00
CA ASP A 121 -9.05 -14.02 -8.19
C ASP A 121 -7.59 -14.28 -7.76
N THR A 122 -6.61 -14.01 -8.64
CA THR A 122 -5.18 -14.21 -8.36
C THR A 122 -4.64 -13.21 -7.33
N ILE A 123 -5.18 -11.97 -7.25
CA ILE A 123 -4.78 -11.00 -6.21
C ILE A 123 -5.22 -11.50 -4.84
N ARG A 124 -6.47 -11.94 -4.73
CA ARG A 124 -7.04 -12.41 -3.46
C ARG A 124 -6.30 -13.64 -2.96
N GLU A 125 -6.00 -14.59 -3.85
CA GLU A 125 -5.16 -15.75 -3.54
C GLU A 125 -3.77 -15.33 -3.02
N THR A 126 -3.11 -14.40 -3.72
CA THR A 126 -1.79 -13.90 -3.32
C THR A 126 -1.83 -13.25 -1.93
N VAL A 127 -2.85 -12.43 -1.64
CA VAL A 127 -3.00 -11.81 -0.32
C VAL A 127 -3.22 -12.85 0.77
N VAL A 128 -4.02 -13.87 0.51
CA VAL A 128 -4.24 -14.98 1.46
C VAL A 128 -2.95 -15.75 1.72
N ASP A 129 -2.14 -16.01 0.70
CA ASP A 129 -0.87 -16.70 0.86
C ASP A 129 0.16 -15.86 1.63
N LEU A 130 0.19 -14.54 1.40
CA LEU A 130 0.99 -13.61 2.18
C LEU A 130 0.55 -13.57 3.65
N ILE A 131 -0.75 -13.59 3.93
CA ILE A 131 -1.27 -13.67 5.30
C ILE A 131 -0.78 -14.95 5.97
N LYS A 132 -0.85 -16.12 5.31
CA LYS A 132 -0.33 -17.38 5.87
C LYS A 132 1.18 -17.35 6.11
N GLN A 133 1.93 -16.62 5.29
CA GLN A 133 3.38 -16.52 5.41
C GLN A 133 3.81 -15.67 6.62
N TYR A 134 3.09 -14.57 6.89
CA TYR A 134 3.52 -13.57 7.89
C TYR A 134 2.69 -13.58 9.19
N CYS A 135 1.58 -14.31 9.26
CA CYS A 135 0.65 -14.36 10.41
C CYS A 135 0.45 -15.77 10.96
#